data_AF-A0A8E2F3I2-F1
#
_entry.id   AF-A0A8E2F3I2-F1
#
_cell.length_a   1.000
_cell.length_b   1.000
_cell.length_c   1.000
_cell.angle_alpha   90.00
_cell.angle_beta   90.00
_cell.angle_gamma   90.00
#
_symmetry.space_group_name_H-M   'P 1'
#
loop_
_entity.id
_entity.type
_entity.pdbx_description
1 polymer ?
#
loop_
_entity_poly.entity_id
_entity_poly.type
_entity_poly.pdbx_seq_one_letter_code
_entity_poly.pdbx_strand_id
1 'polypeptide(L)'
;HRGDWGNPLRAGGQPQKYIAAYSVSPNRQRPFAGALHAAVFNTWRRFKGQVLYVAPPFLVAYWLMDWALKRNEYLNTKEGRKEGCNTG
;
A
#
# COMPACT_ATOMS: atom_id res chain seq x y z
N HIS A 1 21.68 -8.18 -13.64
CA HIS A 1 22.97 -8.76 -13.22
C HIS A 1 23.27 -8.29 -11.80
N ARG A 2 23.47 -9.21 -10.84
CA ARG A 2 23.86 -8.85 -9.46
C ARG A 2 25.38 -8.65 -9.42
N GLY A 3 25.86 -7.52 -8.89
CA GLY A 3 27.29 -7.34 -8.63
C GLY A 3 27.72 -8.03 -7.35
N ASP A 4 29.02 -7.95 -7.09
CA ASP A 4 29.68 -8.56 -5.93
C ASP A 4 30.42 -7.49 -5.12
N TRP A 5 30.77 -7.82 -3.88
CA TRP A 5 31.55 -6.95 -3.02
C TRP A 5 32.87 -6.55 -3.69
N GLY A 6 33.22 -5.26 -3.64
CA GLY A 6 34.42 -4.74 -4.29
C GLY A 6 34.29 -4.48 -5.80
N ASN A 7 33.21 -4.91 -6.48
CA ASN A 7 32.93 -4.55 -7.88
C ASN A 7 31.49 -4.02 -8.06
N PRO A 8 31.22 -2.77 -7.66
CA PRO A 8 29.88 -2.18 -7.74
C PRO A 8 29.42 -1.87 -9.17
N LEU A 9 30.35 -1.70 -10.12
CA LEU A 9 30.03 -1.35 -11.51
C LEU A 9 29.34 -2.52 -12.25
N ARG A 10 29.66 -3.77 -11.90
CA ARG A 10 29.02 -4.97 -12.44
C ARG A 10 27.54 -5.10 -12.06
N ALA A 11 27.10 -4.46 -10.97
CA ALA A 11 25.70 -4.35 -10.57
C ALA A 11 24.94 -3.20 -11.26
N GLY A 12 25.62 -2.39 -12.07
CA GLY A 12 25.08 -1.12 -12.59
C GLY A 12 25.29 0.07 -11.65
N GLY A 13 26.16 -0.05 -10.63
CA GLY A 13 26.56 1.09 -9.81
C GLY A 13 27.38 2.11 -10.59
N GLN A 14 27.31 3.38 -10.19
CA GLN A 14 28.12 4.46 -10.74
C GLN A 14 29.39 4.66 -9.89
N PRO A 15 30.53 5.08 -10.47
CA PRO A 15 31.73 5.40 -9.70
C PRO A 15 31.45 6.57 -8.76
N GLN A 16 31.74 6.39 -7.46
CA GLN A 16 31.54 7.38 -6.42
C GLN A 16 32.92 7.88 -5.93
N LYS A 17 33.11 9.21 -5.88
CA LYS A 17 34.34 9.85 -5.39
C LYS A 17 33.95 10.96 -4.42
N TYR A 18 34.74 11.16 -3.37
CA TYR A 18 34.57 12.25 -2.37
C TYR A 18 33.30 12.21 -1.51
N ILE A 19 32.67 11.04 -1.32
CA ILE A 19 31.56 10.87 -0.38
C ILE A 19 32.10 10.27 0.92
N ALA A 20 31.93 10.98 2.03
CA ALA A 20 32.25 10.48 3.36
C ALA A 20 30.97 10.08 4.10
N ALA A 21 30.95 8.87 4.67
CA ALA A 21 29.85 8.36 5.47
C ALA A 21 30.32 8.16 6.92
N TYR A 22 29.54 8.65 7.87
CA TYR A 22 29.83 8.52 9.30
C TYR A 22 28.73 7.69 9.96
N SER A 23 29.11 6.82 10.90
CA SER A 23 28.18 6.00 11.67
C SER A 23 28.65 5.85 13.11
N VAL A 24 27.71 5.65 14.03
CA VAL A 24 27.97 5.39 15.45
C VAL A 24 27.65 3.92 15.74
N SER A 25 28.49 3.27 16.55
CA SER A 25 28.26 1.87 16.97
C SER A 25 26.86 1.69 17.57
N PRO A 26 26.09 0.65 17.17
CA PRO A 26 24.74 0.39 17.68
C PRO A 26 24.67 0.24 19.20
N ASN A 27 25.71 -0.31 19.82
CA ASN A 27 25.78 -0.52 21.28
C ASN A 27 25.82 0.80 22.07
N ARG A 28 26.12 1.92 21.41
CA ARG A 28 26.12 3.27 21.98
C ARG A 28 24.84 4.07 21.67
N GLN A 29 23.92 3.49 20.89
CA GLN A 29 22.64 4.12 20.56
C GLN A 29 21.52 3.57 21.44
N ARG A 30 20.50 4.40 21.71
CA ARG A 30 19.27 3.96 22.37
C ARG A 30 18.29 3.50 21.27
N PRO A 31 18.02 2.19 21.10
CA PRO A 31 17.37 1.65 19.90
C PRO A 31 15.93 2.15 19.67
N PHE A 32 15.23 2.56 20.73
CA PHE A 32 13.85 3.08 20.66
C PHE A 32 13.72 4.53 21.10
N ALA A 33 14.82 5.27 21.27
CA ALA A 33 14.73 6.67 21.64
C ALA A 33 13.96 7.46 20.57
N GLY A 34 12.88 8.13 20.98
CA GLY A 34 12.01 8.89 20.09
C GLY A 34 11.17 8.03 19.14
N ALA A 35 11.21 6.70 19.23
CA ALA A 35 10.52 5.81 18.29
C ALA A 35 9.00 6.02 18.31
N LEU A 36 8.38 6.25 19.47
CA LEU A 36 6.93 6.47 19.56
C LEU A 36 6.50 7.79 18.89
N HIS A 37 7.13 8.90 19.26
CA HIS A 37 6.86 10.21 18.67
C HIS A 37 7.17 10.22 17.15
N ALA A 38 8.32 9.68 16.77
CA ALA A 38 8.71 9.58 15.36
C ALA A 38 7.78 8.63 14.60
N ALA A 39 7.40 7.48 15.16
CA ALA A 39 6.53 6.52 14.48
C ALA A 39 5.15 7.13 14.20
N VAL A 40 4.51 7.76 15.19
CA VAL A 40 3.16 8.32 15.00
C VAL A 40 3.15 9.38 13.90
N PHE A 41 3.98 10.42 14.02
CA PHE A 41 3.97 11.53 13.06
C PHE A 41 4.53 11.15 11.68
N ASN A 42 5.57 10.32 11.62
CA ASN A 42 6.14 9.88 10.35
C ASN A 42 5.23 8.89 9.62
N THR A 43 4.53 8.03 10.35
CA THR A 43 3.56 7.09 9.76
C THR A 43 2.36 7.84 9.23
N TRP A 44 1.80 8.79 9.97
CA TRP A 44 0.71 9.64 9.47
C TRP A 44 1.11 10.42 8.22
N ARG A 45 2.30 11.06 8.24
CA ARG A 45 2.83 11.80 7.09
C ARG A 45 2.94 10.93 5.84
N ARG A 46 3.37 9.67 5.98
CA ARG A 46 3.45 8.70 4.86
C ARG A 46 2.08 8.21 4.42
N PHE A 47 1.19 7.92 5.36
CA PHE A 47 -0.16 7.44 5.09
C PHE A 47 -0.98 8.46 4.29
N LYS A 48 -0.96 9.74 4.67
CA LYS A 48 -1.71 10.80 4.00
C LYS A 48 -1.37 10.92 2.51
N GLY A 49 -0.13 10.67 2.11
CA GLY A 49 0.29 10.74 0.70
C GLY A 49 -0.23 9.59 -0.16
N GLN A 50 -0.64 8.47 0.44
CA GLN A 50 -1.04 7.25 -0.28
C GLN A 50 -2.54 6.96 -0.14
N VAL A 51 -3.17 7.37 0.97
CA VAL A 51 -4.57 7.06 1.26
C VAL A 51 -5.52 7.52 0.16
N LEU A 52 -5.24 8.64 -0.52
CA LEU A 52 -6.09 9.14 -1.61
C LEU A 52 -5.99 8.34 -2.90
N TYR A 53 -4.94 7.53 -3.09
CA TYR A 53 -4.84 6.62 -4.24
C TYR A 53 -5.45 5.25 -3.94
N VAL A 54 -5.41 4.86 -2.67
CA VAL A 54 -5.83 3.53 -2.22
C VAL A 54 -7.31 3.53 -1.81
N ALA A 55 -7.79 4.57 -1.14
CA ALA A 55 -9.17 4.61 -0.63
C ALA A 55 -10.24 4.64 -1.74
N PRO A 56 -10.12 5.44 -2.82
CA PRO A 56 -11.17 5.50 -3.85
C PRO A 56 -11.52 4.14 -4.49
N PRO A 57 -10.55 3.32 -4.97
CA PRO A 57 -10.91 2.02 -5.56
C PRO A 57 -11.54 1.07 -4.55
N PHE A 58 -11.11 1.10 -3.28
CA PHE A 58 -11.72 0.25 -2.24
C PHE A 58 -13.15 0.67 -1.88
N LEU A 59 -13.43 1.97 -1.81
CA LEU A 59 -14.78 2.48 -1.57
C LEU A 59 -15.72 2.10 -2.70
N VAL A 60 -15.28 2.24 -3.95
CA VAL A 60 -16.05 1.84 -5.13
C VAL A 60 -16.31 0.34 -5.13
N ALA A 61 -15.29 -0.48 -4.87
CA ALA A 61 -15.45 -1.94 -4.80
C ALA A 61 -16.43 -2.36 -3.72
N TYR A 62 -16.39 -1.72 -2.54
CA TYR A 62 -17.32 -1.98 -1.45
C TYR A 62 -18.77 -1.65 -1.83
N TRP A 63 -19.01 -0.48 -2.43
CA TRP A 63 -20.34 -0.10 -2.89
C TRP A 63 -20.86 -1.01 -4.01
N LEU A 64 -20.01 -1.38 -4.97
CA LEU A 64 -20.39 -2.28 -6.05
C LEU A 64 -20.76 -3.67 -5.53
N MET A 65 -20.01 -4.19 -4.56
CA MET A 65 -20.29 -5.47 -3.94
C MET A 65 -21.62 -5.45 -3.18
N ASP A 66 -21.87 -4.41 -2.40
CA ASP A 66 -23.14 -4.23 -1.67
C ASP A 66 -24.34 -4.13 -2.63
N TRP A 67 -24.19 -3.39 -3.74
CA TRP A 67 -25.20 -3.35 -4.80
C TRP A 67 -25.41 -4.72 -5.45
N ALA A 68 -24.33 -5.44 -5.77
CA ALA A 68 -24.40 -6.74 -6.42
C ALA A 68 -25.09 -7.78 -5.55
N LEU A 69 -24.80 -7.81 -4.24
CA LEU A 69 -25.46 -8.70 -3.28
C LEU A 69 -26.96 -8.42 -3.20
N LYS A 70 -27.35 -7.15 -3.02
CA LYS A 70 -28.76 -6.73 -2.97
C LYS A 70 -29.49 -7.06 -4.27
N ARG A 71 -28.85 -6.85 -5.42
CA ARG A 71 -29.43 -7.18 -6.72
C ARG A 71 -29.58 -8.69 -6.92
N ASN A 72 -28.61 -9.47 -6.48
CA ASN A 72 -28.65 -10.93 -6.55
C ASN A 72 -29.79 -11.48 -5.67
N GLU A 73 -29.89 -11.03 -4.42
CA GLU A 73 -30.99 -11.40 -3.52
C GLU A 73 -32.35 -11.02 -4.11
N TYR A 74 -32.48 -9.80 -4.63
CA TYR A 74 -33.70 -9.31 -5.25
C TYR A 74 -34.16 -10.19 -6.43
N LEU A 75 -33.24 -10.56 -7.33
CA LEU A 75 -33.56 -11.39 -8.49
C LEU A 75 -34.01 -12.81 -8.10
N ASN A 76 -33.57 -13.32 -6.96
CA ASN A 76 -34.00 -14.60 -6.41
C ASN A 76 -35.35 -14.54 -5.68
N THR A 77 -35.96 -13.36 -5.54
CA THR A 77 -37.31 -13.21 -4.98
C THR A 77 -38.40 -13.46 -6.02
N LYS A 78 -39.63 -13.70 -5.54
CA LYS A 78 -40.80 -13.94 -6.42
C LYS A 78 -41.10 -12.76 -7.34
N GLU A 79 -40.88 -11.53 -6.88
CA GLU A 79 -41.06 -10.32 -7.68
C GLU A 79 -39.95 -10.19 -8.74
N GLY A 80 -38.69 -10.43 -8.36
CA GLY A 80 -37.56 -10.44 -9.31
C GLY A 80 -37.70 -11.49 -10.43
N ARG A 81 -38.31 -12.65 -10.14
CA ARG A 81 -38.62 -13.67 -11.16
C ARG A 81 -39.67 -13.20 -12.19
N LYS A 82 -40.60 -12.33 -11.81
CA LYS A 82 -41.56 -11.73 -12.75
C LYS A 82 -40.86 -10.73 -13.67
N GLU A 83 -39.94 -9.94 -13.14
CA GLU A 83 -39.14 -8.99 -13.94
C GLU A 83 -38.26 -9.70 -14.98
N GLY A 84 -37.60 -10.80 -14.59
CA GLY A 84 -36.79 -11.61 -15.52
C GLY A 84 -37.61 -12.35 -16.58
N CYS A 85 -38.86 -12.70 -16.29
CA CYS A 85 -39.77 -13.32 -17.26
C CYS A 85 -40.34 -12.31 -18.27
N ASN A 86 -40.39 -11.02 -17.91
CA ASN A 86 -40.95 -9.96 -18.76
C ASN A 86 -39.89 -9.25 -19.63
N THR A 87 -38.62 -9.64 -19.51
CA THR A 87 -37.46 -9.06 -20.22
C THR A 87 -36.86 -10.00 -21.28
N GLY A 88 -37.58 -11.05 -21.68
CA GLY A 88 -37.22 -11.99 -22.75
C GLY A 88 -38.19 -11.97 -23.91
#